data_AF-A0A830B0L8-F1
#
_entry.id   AF-A0A830B0L8-F1
#
_cell.length_a   1.000
_cell.length_b   1.000
_cell.length_c   1.000
_cell.angle_alpha   90.00
_cell.angle_beta   90.00
_cell.angle_gamma   90.00
#
_symmetry.space_group_name_H-M   'P 1'
#
loop_
_entity.id
_entity.type
_entity.pdbx_description
1 polymer ?
#
loop_
_entity_poly.entity_id
_entity_poly.type
_entity_poly.pdbx_seq_one_letter_code
_entity_poly.pdbx_strand_id
1 'polypeptide(L)'
;MISRILFYVGVPLAIGFAFLQLFGVAKEQNLWDVPKWLPFLTTFITFGASALGIAFGSLSTSLDADEEGSFLGFEQVGKNWGEMWKEEEEV
;
A
#
# COMPACT_ATOMS: atom_id res chain seq x y z
N MET A 1 -11.01 -7.20 8.05
CA MET A 1 -9.61 -7.56 7.77
C MET A 1 -9.28 -7.48 6.27
N ILE A 2 -9.76 -8.43 5.45
CA ILE A 2 -9.35 -8.60 4.04
C ILE A 2 -9.62 -7.37 3.15
N SER A 3 -10.74 -6.68 3.39
CA SER A 3 -11.14 -5.52 2.57
C SER A 3 -10.18 -4.33 2.69
N ARG A 4 -9.52 -4.15 3.85
CA ARG A 4 -8.55 -3.06 4.05
C ARG A 4 -7.26 -3.35 3.33
N ILE A 5 -6.76 -4.59 3.42
CA ILE A 5 -5.61 -5.06 2.64
C ILE A 5 -5.89 -4.88 1.14
N LEU A 6 -7.04 -5.36 0.65
CA LEU A 6 -7.44 -5.20 -0.75
C LEU A 6 -7.52 -3.73 -1.17
N PHE A 7 -7.94 -2.83 -0.28
CA PHE A 7 -7.96 -1.41 -0.57
C PHE A 7 -6.55 -0.82 -0.66
N TYR A 8 -5.70 -1.02 0.35
CA TYR A 8 -4.34 -0.48 0.40
C TYR A 8 -3.40 -1.10 -0.63
N VAL A 9 -3.67 -2.31 -1.09
CA VAL A 9 -2.92 -2.96 -2.18
C VAL A 9 -3.52 -2.60 -3.54
N GLY A 10 -4.85 -2.68 -3.66
CA GLY A 10 -5.54 -2.50 -4.94
C GLY A 10 -5.53 -1.06 -5.46
N VAL A 11 -5.67 -0.07 -4.57
CA VAL A 11 -5.68 1.34 -4.97
C VAL A 11 -4.34 1.77 -5.59
N PRO A 12 -3.17 1.53 -4.95
CA PRO A 12 -1.90 1.91 -5.57
C PRO A 12 -1.61 1.12 -6.85
N LEU A 13 -1.97 -0.16 -6.94
CA LEU A 13 -1.84 -0.93 -8.18
C LEU A 13 -2.68 -0.34 -9.32
N ALA A 14 -3.96 -0.04 -9.07
CA ALA A 14 -4.85 0.53 -10.08
C ALA A 14 -4.33 1.90 -10.57
N ILE A 15 -3.85 2.73 -9.64
CA ILE A 15 -3.20 4.01 -9.96
C ILE A 15 -1.94 3.78 -10.80
N GLY A 16 -1.08 2.84 -10.41
CA GLY A 16 0.15 2.49 -11.14
C GLY A 16 -0.14 2.08 -12.58
N PHE A 17 -1.09 1.17 -12.79
CA PHE A 17 -1.51 0.75 -14.14
C PHE A 17 -2.09 1.91 -14.96
N ALA A 18 -2.93 2.76 -14.35
CA ALA A 18 -3.50 3.92 -15.03
C ALA A 18 -2.41 4.88 -15.51
N PHE A 19 -1.43 5.21 -14.65
CA PHE A 19 -0.32 6.08 -15.04
C PHE A 19 0.57 5.46 -16.12
N LEU A 20 0.89 4.17 -16.01
CA LEU A 20 1.68 3.48 -17.04
C LEU A 20 0.98 3.50 -18.40
N GLN A 21 -0.34 3.29 -18.43
CA GLN A 21 -1.14 3.41 -19.63
C GLN A 21 -1.11 4.83 -20.20
N LEU A 22 -1.27 5.85 -19.34
CA LEU A 22 -1.19 7.25 -19.74
C LEU A 22 0.18 7.60 -20.34
N PHE A 23 1.27 7.14 -19.74
CA PHE A 23 2.61 7.35 -20.29
C PHE A 23 2.82 6.63 -21.62
N GLY A 24 2.25 5.42 -21.77
CA GLY A 24 2.25 4.68 -23.03
C GLY A 24 1.58 5.47 -24.15
N VAL A 25 0.33 5.91 -23.92
CA VAL A 25 -0.44 6.69 -24.90
C VAL A 25 0.25 8.02 -25.22
N ALA A 26 0.76 8.74 -24.21
CA ALA A 26 1.45 10.01 -24.41
C ALA A 26 2.69 9.86 -25.29
N LYS A 27 3.43 8.75 -25.12
CA LYS A 27 4.60 8.42 -25.92
C LYS A 27 4.23 8.00 -27.35
N GLU A 28 3.21 7.16 -27.53
CA GLU A 28 2.75 6.70 -28.86
C GLU A 28 2.24 7.85 -29.72
N GLN A 29 1.49 8.78 -29.12
CA GLN A 29 0.93 9.94 -29.81
C GLN A 29 1.96 11.07 -30.02
N ASN A 30 3.23 10.86 -29.63
CA ASN A 30 4.29 11.87 -29.67
C ASN A 30 3.91 13.20 -28.98
N LEU A 31 2.98 13.15 -28.03
CA LEU A 31 2.48 14.34 -27.33
C LEU A 31 3.53 14.88 -26.37
N TRP A 32 4.34 13.98 -25.81
CA TRP A 32 5.36 14.32 -24.84
C TRP A 32 6.47 13.28 -24.81
N ASP A 33 7.71 13.74 -24.78
CA ASP A 33 8.89 12.89 -24.65
C ASP A 33 9.09 12.49 -23.18
N VAL A 34 8.32 11.50 -22.73
CA VAL A 34 8.27 11.06 -21.34
C VAL A 34 9.66 10.52 -20.93
N PRO A 35 10.33 11.14 -19.94
CA PRO A 35 11.64 10.67 -19.49
C PRO A 35 11.56 9.25 -18.91
N LYS A 36 12.55 8.40 -19.24
CA LYS A 36 12.57 6.99 -18.79
C LYS A 36 12.52 6.79 -17.26
N TRP A 37 13.03 7.76 -16.50
CA TRP A 37 13.00 7.68 -15.03
C TRP A 37 11.59 7.83 -14.46
N LEU A 38 10.67 8.48 -15.20
CA LEU A 38 9.33 8.79 -14.69
C LEU A 38 8.45 7.54 -14.59
N PRO A 39 8.25 6.71 -15.64
CA PRO A 39 7.54 5.44 -15.50
C PRO A 39 8.22 4.49 -14.51
N PHE A 40 9.56 4.51 -14.45
CA PHE A 40 10.31 3.70 -13.49
C PHE A 40 9.97 4.09 -12.05
N LEU A 41 9.99 5.38 -11.73
CA LEU A 41 9.66 5.88 -10.40
C LEU A 41 8.19 5.62 -10.06
N THR A 42 7.27 5.81 -11.01
CA THR A 42 5.85 5.49 -10.82
C THR A 42 5.65 4.02 -10.46
N THR A 43 6.27 3.10 -11.19
CA THR A 43 6.21 1.66 -10.87
C THR A 43 6.78 1.40 -9.49
N PHE A 44 7.97 1.92 -9.19
CA PHE A 44 8.62 1.73 -7.90
C PHE A 44 7.74 2.19 -6.72
N ILE A 45 7.18 3.40 -6.81
CA ILE A 45 6.33 3.97 -5.76
C ILE A 45 5.02 3.19 -5.64
N THR A 46 4.32 2.92 -6.74
CA THR A 46 2.98 2.31 -6.69
C THR A 46 3.03 0.84 -6.30
N PHE A 47 3.98 0.08 -6.82
CA PHE A 47 4.16 -1.33 -6.45
C PHE A 47 4.81 -1.46 -5.07
N GLY A 48 5.75 -0.56 -4.71
CA GLY A 48 6.31 -0.51 -3.36
C GLY A 48 5.25 -0.16 -2.31
N ALA A 49 4.40 0.83 -2.56
CA ALA A 49 3.27 1.17 -1.70
C ALA A 49 2.27 0.01 -1.60
N SER A 50 2.03 -0.73 -2.68
CA SER A 50 1.17 -1.93 -2.66
C SER A 50 1.75 -3.02 -1.76
N ALA A 51 3.07 -3.28 -1.84
CA ALA A 51 3.75 -4.23 -0.98
C ALA A 51 3.66 -3.83 0.50
N LEU A 52 3.89 -2.55 0.81
CA LEU A 52 3.73 -2.00 2.16
C LEU A 52 2.27 -2.04 2.64
N GLY A 53 1.30 -1.92 1.73
CA GLY A 53 -0.13 -2.02 2.01
C GLY A 53 -0.55 -3.36 2.60
N ILE A 54 0.19 -4.44 2.34
CA ILE A 54 -0.04 -5.74 2.98
C ILE A 54 0.30 -5.66 4.47
N ALA A 55 1.49 -5.16 4.81
CA ALA A 55 1.94 -5.00 6.20
C ALA A 55 1.07 -3.99 6.97
N PHE A 56 0.71 -2.87 6.34
CA PHE A 56 -0.20 -1.89 6.95
C PHE A 56 -1.60 -2.49 7.13
N GLY A 57 -2.10 -3.22 6.14
CA GLY A 57 -3.40 -3.86 6.20
C GLY A 57 -3.51 -4.96 7.24
N SER A 58 -2.42 -5.69 7.54
CA SER A 58 -2.37 -6.66 8.64
C SER A 58 -2.24 -5.99 10.01
N LEU A 59 -1.46 -4.91 10.12
CA LEU A 59 -1.28 -4.19 11.39
C LEU A 59 -2.48 -3.32 11.76
N SER A 60 -3.27 -2.86 10.80
CA SER A 60 -4.41 -1.95 11.00
C SER A 60 -5.70 -2.65 11.46
N THR A 61 -5.64 -3.93 11.80
CA THR A 61 -6.80 -4.73 12.20
C THR A 61 -6.90 -4.84 13.71
N SER A 62 -8.12 -4.72 14.25
CA SER A 62 -8.34 -4.97 15.68
C SER A 62 -8.13 -6.45 15.96
N LEU A 63 -7.24 -6.75 16.91
CA LEU A 63 -7.07 -8.09 17.47
C LEU A 63 -8.09 -8.36 18.59
N ASP A 64 -8.69 -7.29 19.14
CA ASP A 64 -9.71 -7.35 20.18
C ASP A 64 -11.12 -7.40 19.57
N ALA A 65 -11.91 -8.41 19.97
CA ALA A 65 -13.26 -8.62 19.45
C ALA A 65 -14.29 -7.64 20.02
N ASP A 66 -13.98 -7.03 21.16
CA ASP A 66 -14.84 -6.08 21.87
C ASP A 66 -14.58 -4.60 21.48
N GLU A 67 -13.51 -4.30 20.74
CA GLU A 67 -13.23 -2.96 20.19
C GLU A 67 -13.55 -2.88 18.69
N GLU A 68 -14.50 -2.03 18.31
CA GLU A 68 -14.68 -1.62 16.91
C GLU A 68 -13.43 -0.85 16.45
N GLY A 69 -12.54 -1.54 15.72
CA GLY A 69 -11.30 -0.95 15.24
C GLY A 69 -11.51 0.35 14.43
N SER A 70 -10.58 1.29 14.57
CA SER A 70 -10.62 2.60 13.88
C SER A 70 -10.80 2.45 12.37
N PHE A 71 -11.52 3.39 11.73
CA PHE A 71 -11.87 3.34 10.30
C PHE A 71 -10.67 3.14 9.37
N LEU A 72 -9.54 3.82 9.65
CA LEU A 72 -8.27 3.65 8.93
C LEU A 72 -7.27 2.75 9.66
N GLY A 73 -7.52 2.45 10.95
CA GLY A 73 -6.73 1.50 11.72
C GLY A 73 -5.35 1.99 12.16
N PHE A 74 -5.06 3.29 12.07
CA PHE A 74 -3.75 3.85 12.48
C PHE A 74 -3.42 3.60 13.96
N GLU A 75 -4.43 3.62 14.82
CA GLU A 75 -4.26 3.37 16.26
C GLU A 75 -3.88 1.90 16.54
N GLN A 76 -4.47 0.98 15.77
CA GLN A 76 -4.19 -0.45 15.81
C GLN A 76 -2.77 -0.75 15.31
N VAL A 77 -2.28 -0.03 14.29
CA VAL A 77 -0.92 -0.23 13.76
C VAL A 77 0.14 -0.03 14.84
N GLY A 78 0.03 1.05 15.63
CA GLY A 78 1.00 1.33 16.69
C GLY A 78 0.96 0.29 17.82
N LYS A 79 -0.24 -0.08 18.28
CA LYS A 79 -0.44 -1.10 19.32
C LYS A 79 0.11 -2.46 18.87
N ASN A 80 -0.37 -2.95 17.72
CA ASN A 80 -0.01 -4.26 17.17
C ASN A 80 1.48 -4.35 16.82
N TRP A 81 2.10 -3.25 16.35
CA TRP A 81 3.54 -3.20 16.09
C TRP A 81 4.36 -3.37 17.37
N GLY A 82 3.98 -2.67 18.44
CA GLY A 82 4.66 -2.79 19.73
C GLY A 82 4.53 -4.17 20.37
N GLU A 83 3.39 -4.85 20.16
CA GLU A 83 3.16 -6.21 20.63
C GLU A 83 3.97 -7.25 19.85
N MET A 84 4.03 -7.17 18.51
CA MET A 84 4.84 -8.10 17.69
C MET A 84 6.30 -8.16 18.14
N TRP A 85 6.86 -7.04 18.58
CA TRP A 85 8.26 -6.99 19.04
C TRP A 85 8.47 -7.43 20.48
N LYS A 86 7.41 -7.57 21.29
CA LYS A 86 7.49 -8.04 22.67
C LYS A 86 7.51 -9.56 22.78
N GLU A 87 6.90 -10.27 21.83
CA GLU A 87 6.87 -11.74 21.83
C GLU A 87 8.25 -12.38 21.55
N GLU A 88 9.25 -11.63 21.08
CA GLU A 88 10.60 -12.16 20.82
C GLU A 88 11.54 -12.14 22.05
N GLU A 89 11.16 -11.52 23.17
CA GLU A 89 12.00 -11.42 24.38
C GLU A 89 11.76 -12.54 25.43
N GLU A 90 10.74 -13.39 25.25
CA GLU A 90 10.53 -14.58 26.09
C GLU A 90 11.07 -15.86 25.41
N VAL A 91 12.40 -16.03 25.37
CA VAL A 91 13.07 -17.32 25.12
C VAL A 91 14.23 -17.54 26.08
#